data_AF-A0AA90PZF1-F1
#
_entry.id   AF-A0AA90PZF1-F1
#
_cell.length_a   1.000
_cell.length_b   1.000
_cell.length_c   1.000
_cell.angle_alpha   90.00
_cell.angle_beta   90.00
_cell.angle_gamma   90.00
#
_symmetry.space_group_name_H-M   'P 1'
#
loop_
_entity.id
_entity.type
_entity.pdbx_description
1 polymer ?
#
loop_
_entity_poly.entity_id
_entity_poly.type
_entity_poly.pdbx_seq_one_letter_code
_entity_poly.pdbx_strand_id
1 'polypeptide(L)' 'MNWLDSLKIALLEQNTQRAYELVVNIPKDSFKDMEELLVAQELISQTIEMLEGDQENLKKQMLQVKMAKKFLE' A
#
# COMPACT_ATOMS: atom_id res chain seq x y z
N MET A 1 16.44 2.44 11.98
CA MET A 1 15.13 3.05 11.66
C MET A 1 14.06 2.08 12.12
N ASN A 2 13.01 2.54 12.82
CA ASN A 2 11.98 1.62 13.33
C ASN A 2 10.97 1.28 12.20
N TRP A 3 10.04 0.35 12.47
CA TRP A 3 9.06 -0.09 11.48
C TRP A 3 8.11 1.06 11.06
N LEU A 4 7.67 1.90 12.00
CA LEU A 4 6.80 3.04 11.72
C LEU A 4 7.46 4.04 10.76
N ASP A 5 8.73 4.36 11.00
CA ASP A 5 9.52 5.25 10.13
C ASP A 5 9.68 4.64 8.73
N SER A 6 9.92 3.33 8.66
CA SER A 6 10.06 2.62 7.38
C SER A 6 8.76 2.65 6.57
N LEU A 7 7.62 2.49 7.24
CA LEU A 7 6.31 2.54 6.58
C LEU A 7 5.95 3.97 6.15
N LYS A 8 6.25 4.98 6.99
CA LYS A 8 6.11 6.40 6.62
C LYS A 8 6.91 6.73 5.36
N ILE A 9 8.16 6.28 5.27
CA ILE A 9 9.00 6.50 4.08
C ILE A 9 8.39 5.82 2.86
N ALA A 10 7.97 4.56 2.98
CA ALA A 10 7.35 3.83 1.88
C ALA A 10 6.09 4.54 1.34
N LEU A 11 5.26 5.11 2.24
CA LEU A 11 4.10 5.90 1.86
C LEU A 11 4.48 7.23 1.19
N LEU A 12 5.48 7.96 1.72
CA LEU A 12 5.95 9.21 1.13
C LEU A 12 6.57 9.01 -0.26
N GLU A 13 7.26 7.89 -0.48
CA GLU A 13 7.82 7.51 -1.77
C GLU A 13 6.78 6.91 -2.73
N GLN A 14 5.51 6.77 -2.31
CA GLN A 14 4.44 6.08 -3.03
C GLN A 14 4.85 4.67 -3.47
N ASN A 15 5.67 4.01 -2.67
CA ASN A 15 6.16 2.67 -2.96
C ASN A 15 5.19 1.63 -2.37
N THR A 16 4.11 1.36 -3.11
CA THR A 16 3.03 0.45 -2.67
C THR A 16 3.54 -0.94 -2.32
N GLN A 17 4.48 -1.47 -3.10
CA GLN A 17 5.06 -2.79 -2.86
C GLN A 17 5.77 -2.83 -1.50
N ARG A 18 6.58 -1.81 -1.21
CA ARG A 18 7.31 -1.73 0.06
C ARG A 18 6.36 -1.52 1.24
N ALA A 19 5.35 -0.66 1.09
CA ALA A 19 4.34 -0.43 2.11
C ALA A 19 3.57 -1.73 2.43
N TYR A 20 3.15 -2.47 1.40
CA TYR A 20 2.49 -3.77 1.54
C TYR A 20 3.36 -4.78 2.31
N GLU A 21 4.64 -4.93 1.94
CA GLU A 21 5.57 -5.83 2.63
C GLU A 21 5.70 -5.52 4.11
N LEU A 22 5.76 -4.22 4.46
CA LEU A 22 5.86 -3.77 5.84
C LEU A 22 4.57 -4.07 6.62
N VAL A 23 3.39 -3.85 6.02
CA VAL A 23 2.09 -4.14 6.64
C VAL A 23 1.89 -5.65 6.88
N VAL A 24 2.24 -6.50 5.91
CA VAL A 24 2.13 -7.96 6.07
C VAL A 24 3.08 -8.48 7.15
N ASN A 25 4.24 -7.84 7.30
CA ASN A 25 5.25 -8.21 8.30
C ASN A 25 5.21 -7.28 9.52
N ILE A 26 4.01 -6.99 10.03
CA ILE A 26 3.85 -6.12 11.20
C ILE A 26 4.58 -6.72 12.44
N PRO A 27 5.45 -5.96 13.11
CA PRO A 27 6.15 -6.42 14.29
C PRO A 27 5.20 -6.42 15.51
N LYS A 28 4.99 -7.59 16.13
CA LYS A 28 4.00 -7.76 17.21
C LYS A 28 4.44 -7.22 18.57
N ASP A 29 5.76 -7.20 18.83
CA ASP A 29 6.32 -6.86 20.14
C ASP A 29 7.08 -5.52 20.14
N SER A 30 6.93 -4.70 19.10
CA SER A 30 7.72 -3.47 18.95
C SER A 30 6.98 -2.18 19.31
N PHE A 31 5.67 -2.24 19.53
CA PHE A 31 4.86 -1.07 19.88
C PHE A 31 4.89 -0.84 21.39
N LYS A 32 5.30 0.36 21.81
CA LYS A 32 5.56 0.67 23.22
C LYS A 32 4.33 1.13 23.97
N ASP A 33 3.42 1.80 23.28
CA ASP A 33 2.25 2.44 23.87
C ASP A 33 1.08 2.53 22.87
N MET A 34 -0.04 3.06 23.36
CA MET A 34 -1.24 3.28 22.57
C MET A 34 -1.02 4.27 21.42
N GLU A 35 -0.14 5.25 21.59
CA GLU A 35 0.12 6.26 20.57
C GLU A 35 0.81 5.62 19.35
N GLU A 36 1.83 4.80 19.58
CA GLU A 36 2.49 4.05 18.50
C GLU A 36 1.52 3.10 17.79
N LEU A 37 0.56 2.49 18.50
CA LEU A 37 -0.49 1.65 17.91
C LEU A 37 -1.47 2.44 17.04
N LEU A 38 -1.89 3.63 17.48
CA LEU A 38 -2.76 4.51 16.70
C LEU A 38 -2.05 5.01 15.43
N VAL A 39 -0.76 5.34 15.53
CA VAL A 39 0.05 5.70 14.37
C VAL A 39 0.18 4.50 13.42
N ALA A 40 0.43 3.30 13.93
CA ALA A 40 0.48 2.10 13.10
C ALA A 40 -0.84 1.86 12.35
N GLN A 41 -1.98 1.99 13.03
CA GLN A 41 -3.31 1.84 12.44
C GLN A 41 -3.53 2.83 11.29
N GLU A 42 -3.19 4.10 11.51
CA GLU A 42 -3.33 5.15 10.50
C GLU A 42 -2.47 4.86 9.26
N LEU A 43 -1.21 4.47 9.44
CA LEU A 43 -0.31 4.14 8.34
C LEU A 43 -0.77 2.90 7.56
N ILE A 44 -1.35 1.91 8.24
CA ILE A 44 -1.95 0.74 7.60
C ILE A 44 -3.17 1.16 6.77
N SER A 45 -4.02 2.05 7.29
CA SER A 45 -5.17 2.60 6.55
C SER A 45 -4.71 3.29 5.26
N GLN A 46 -3.70 4.16 5.33
CA GLN A 46 -3.13 4.83 4.16
C GLN A 46 -2.54 3.83 3.16
N THR A 47 -1.93 2.74 3.63
CA THR A 47 -1.42 1.67 2.75
C THR A 47 -2.55 0.97 2.00
N ILE A 48 -3.68 0.73 2.67
CA ILE A 48 -4.87 0.15 2.05
C ILE A 48 -5.42 1.08 0.95
N GLU A 49 -5.55 2.37 1.23
CA GLU A 49 -6.01 3.37 0.25
C GLU A 49 -5.09 3.40 -1.00
N MET A 50 -3.78 3.33 -0.79
CA MET A 50 -2.79 3.25 -1.89
C MET A 50 -3.00 1.99 -2.75
N LEU A 51 -3.19 0.83 -2.11
CA LEU A 51 -3.45 -0.45 -2.79
C LEU A 51 -4.77 -0.44 -3.56
N GLU A 52 -5.82 0.18 -3.03
CA GLU A 52 -7.10 0.35 -3.72
C GLU A 52 -6.96 1.22 -4.98
N GLY A 53 -6.19 2.31 -4.88
CA GLY A 53 -5.83 3.15 -6.01
C GLY A 53 -5.09 2.38 -7.11
N ASP A 54 -4.09 1.58 -6.74
CA ASP A 54 -3.37 0.72 -7.69
C ASP A 54 -4.28 -0.32 -8.34
N GLN A 55 -5.21 -0.90 -7.59
CA GLN A 55 -6.20 -1.84 -8.12
C GLN A 55 -7.11 -1.16 -9.15
N GLU A 56 -7.57 0.06 -8.90
CA GLU A 56 -8.40 0.81 -9.83
C GLU A 56 -7.64 1.14 -11.12
N ASN A 57 -6.39 1.58 -11.01
CA ASN A 57 -5.53 1.86 -12.15
C ASN A 57 -5.30 0.61 -13.00
N LEU A 58 -5.05 -0.53 -12.37
CA LEU A 58 -4.90 -1.82 -13.05
C LEU A 58 -6.19 -2.20 -13.81
N LYS A 59 -7.37 -2.04 -13.20
CA LYS A 59 -8.66 -2.30 -13.87
C LYS A 59 -8.82 -1.46 -15.13
N LYS A 60 -8.47 -0.17 -15.08
CA LYS A 60 -8.52 0.75 -16.24
C LYS A 60 -7.58 0.28 -17.35
N GLN A 61 -6.34 -0.07 -17.02
CA GLN A 61 -5.36 -0.58 -17.98
C GLN A 61 -5.82 -1.89 -18.63
N MET A 62 -6.36 -2.82 -17.84
CA MET A 62 -6.92 -4.07 -18.36
C MET A 62 -8.07 -3.84 -19.34
N LEU A 63 -8.94 -2.86 -19.08
CA LEU A 63 -10.03 -2.51 -20.00
C LEU A 63 -9.47 -1.99 -21.33
N GLN A 64 -8.47 -1.11 -21.29
CA GLN A 64 -7.79 -0.61 -22.49
C GLN A 64 -7.18 -1.75 -23.31
N VAL A 65 -6.49 -2.68 -22.67
CA VAL A 65 -5.91 -3.86 -23.34
C VAL A 65 -6.99 -4.72 -23.98
N LYS A 66 -8.12 -4.95 -23.30
CA LYS A 66 -9.25 -5.70 -23.87
C LYS A 66 -9.84 -5.03 -25.11
N MET A 67 -9.99 -3.71 -25.10
CA MET A 67 -10.49 -2.96 -26.26
C MET A 67 -9.50 -3.01 -27.43
N ALA A 68 -8.21 -2.82 -27.16
CA ALA A 68 -7.17 -2.92 -28.19
C ALA A 68 -7.14 -4.31 -28.84
N LYS A 69 -7.24 -5.38 -28.02
CA LYS A 69 -7.34 -6.75 -28.54
C LYS A 69 -8.55 -6.94 -29.45
N LYS A 70 -9.73 -6.47 -29.03
CA LYS A 70 -10.96 -6.56 -29.83
C LYS A 70 -10.89 -5.78 -31.14
N PHE A 71 -10.10 -4.71 -31.21
CA PHE A 71 -9.93 -3.93 -32.44
C PHE A 71 -9.05 -4.64 -33.48
N LEU A 72 -8.12 -5.49 -33.03
CA LEU A 72 -7.19 -6.24 -33.90
C LEU A 72 -7.78 -7.56 -34.42
N GLU A 73 -8.90 -8.02 -33.85
CA GLU A 73 -9.69 -9.18 -34.29
C GLU A 73 -10.78 -8.75 -35.28
#